data_AF-A0A374W1I5-F1
#
_entry.id   AF-A0A374W1I5-F1
#
_cell.length_a   1.000
_cell.length_b   1.000
_cell.length_c   1.000
_cell.angle_alpha   90.00
_cell.angle_beta   90.00
_cell.angle_gamma   90.00
#
_symmetry.space_group_name_H-M   'P 1'
#
loop_
_entity.id
_entity.type
_entity.pdbx_description
1 polymer ?
#
loop_
_entity_poly.entity_id
_entity_poly.type
_entity_poly.pdbx_seq_one_letter_code
_entity_poly.pdbx_strand_id
1 'polypeptide(L)'
;MANKFFRKLNGLLTAAALCVSCLPFGGMLSASAADVQETIPGLTQSPEQLIQEADRGDFLTLGYAVMLECSYGGVGFASTLSEKNSVLLDVDHSGAIDSADIFLLMYWCAYFGAYGKHTDEALAFLQEWDAANGNGNTEATQPTTVPVATATTTLTETTTAILSTFPPVPETATDSSTSSASAESKTTPAESMAVTSLPASSTTTKATTKATTTLLATTAAPATTTVTTTQTATGAWAQKDSYRGIDVSKYQGNVDWNAVKAAGNDFAIIRAGYGKYASQKDPYFEQNMRNAKAAGVACGAYWYSYAVTPAEAKQEAEVFASIVQGYQFEYPLVLDIEDSTQTKLSKEQVSAIIQAFCDTMESKGYYISLYSYASFLNSYVYQSVLEDYDIWVAHFGVSRPSYSKTSYGMWQYSSTGSVSGISGNVDLDYSYKCYPNLMTKYHLNGF
;
A
#
# COMPACT_ATOMS: atom_id res chain seq x y z
N MET A 1 4.07 0.37 13.01
CA MET A 1 3.24 -0.53 13.85
C MET A 1 4.03 -1.09 15.03
N ALA A 2 5.26 -1.60 14.80
CA ALA A 2 6.21 -1.99 15.84
C ALA A 2 6.32 -0.94 16.98
N ASN A 3 6.48 0.34 16.66
CA ASN A 3 6.54 1.42 17.66
C ASN A 3 5.32 1.48 18.62
N LYS A 4 4.09 1.19 18.16
CA LYS A 4 2.89 1.12 19.03
C LYS A 4 2.86 -0.17 19.86
N PHE A 5 3.32 -1.28 19.29
CA PHE A 5 3.47 -2.56 20.00
C PHE A 5 4.55 -2.48 21.10
N PHE A 6 5.73 -1.94 20.80
CA PHE A 6 6.81 -1.79 21.79
C PHE A 6 6.48 -0.75 22.87
N ARG A 7 5.79 0.36 22.56
CA ARG A 7 5.30 1.28 23.60
C ARG A 7 4.24 0.62 24.50
N LYS A 8 3.29 -0.14 23.94
CA LYS A 8 2.34 -0.97 24.72
C LYS A 8 3.07 -2.02 25.58
N LEU A 9 4.00 -2.77 24.99
CA LEU A 9 4.75 -3.84 25.68
C LEU A 9 5.63 -3.28 26.80
N ASN A 10 6.28 -2.13 26.59
CA ASN A 10 7.10 -1.49 27.62
C ASN A 10 6.23 -0.94 28.76
N GLY A 11 5.11 -0.28 28.45
CA GLY A 11 4.13 0.15 29.45
C GLY A 11 3.50 -1.01 30.23
N LEU A 12 3.25 -2.14 29.56
CA LEU A 12 2.76 -3.38 30.17
C LEU A 12 3.82 -4.05 31.03
N LEU A 13 5.11 -4.03 30.65
CA LEU A 13 6.22 -4.48 31.50
C LEU A 13 6.37 -3.60 32.75
N THR A 14 6.20 -2.27 32.62
CA THR A 14 6.20 -1.35 33.78
C THR A 14 4.98 -1.57 34.68
N ALA A 15 3.78 -1.73 34.12
CA ALA A 15 2.58 -2.02 34.90
C ALA A 15 2.64 -3.40 35.58
N ALA A 16 3.15 -4.44 34.90
CA ALA A 16 3.39 -5.74 35.50
C ALA A 16 4.41 -5.68 36.65
N ALA A 17 5.45 -4.85 36.54
CA ALA A 17 6.39 -4.62 37.64
C ALA A 17 5.72 -3.94 38.85
N LEU A 18 4.79 -3.00 38.62
CA LEU A 18 3.98 -2.39 39.67
C LEU A 18 3.01 -3.41 40.31
N CYS A 19 2.29 -4.20 39.53
CA CYS A 19 1.42 -5.27 40.05
C CYS A 19 2.19 -6.29 40.88
N VAL A 20 3.38 -6.72 40.44
CA VAL A 20 4.26 -7.63 41.20
C VAL A 20 4.77 -6.99 42.49
N SER A 21 4.90 -5.65 42.56
CA SER A 21 5.22 -4.94 43.81
C SER A 21 4.02 -4.80 44.77
N CYS A 22 2.79 -4.93 44.26
CA CYS A 22 1.55 -4.87 45.04
C CYS A 22 1.03 -6.25 45.49
N LEU A 23 1.52 -7.35 44.89
CA LEU A 23 1.19 -8.71 45.31
C LEU A 23 1.99 -9.11 46.58
N PRO A 24 1.37 -9.79 47.56
CA PRO A 24 1.73 -9.55 48.95
C PRO A 24 2.92 -10.37 49.49
N PHE A 25 4.02 -9.67 49.79
CA PHE A 25 4.83 -9.93 50.99
C PHE A 25 4.54 -8.89 52.09
N GLY A 26 3.27 -8.75 52.47
CA GLY A 26 2.87 -8.13 53.74
C GLY A 26 3.09 -6.61 53.88
N GLY A 27 2.90 -5.84 52.82
CA GLY A 27 2.92 -4.37 52.86
C GLY A 27 1.82 -3.76 51.98
N MET A 28 0.94 -2.93 52.57
CA MET A 28 -0.18 -2.32 51.85
C MET A 28 0.25 -0.99 51.24
N LEU A 29 0.47 -0.97 49.92
CA LEU A 29 0.71 0.24 49.14
C LEU A 29 -0.27 0.30 47.98
N SER A 30 -1.27 1.19 48.09
CA SER A 30 -2.10 1.61 46.97
C SER A 30 -1.35 2.68 46.17
N ALA A 31 -1.02 2.41 44.90
CA ALA A 31 -0.51 3.45 44.01
C ALA A 31 -1.62 4.49 43.76
N SER A 32 -1.33 5.77 43.95
CA SER A 32 -2.24 6.84 43.56
C SER A 32 -2.12 7.14 42.07
N ALA A 33 -3.12 7.81 41.51
CA ALA A 33 -3.06 8.27 40.11
C ALA A 33 -1.85 9.18 39.83
N ALA A 34 -1.32 9.87 40.85
CA ALA A 34 -0.10 10.66 40.72
C ALA A 34 1.15 9.77 40.58
N ASP A 35 1.28 8.71 41.37
CA ASP A 35 2.42 7.78 41.31
C ASP A 35 2.51 7.09 39.94
N VAL A 36 1.36 6.70 39.38
CA VAL A 36 1.26 6.13 38.03
C VAL A 36 1.69 7.14 36.96
N GLN A 37 1.27 8.41 37.10
CA GLN A 37 1.53 9.46 36.10
C GLN A 37 2.95 10.05 36.19
N GLU A 38 3.59 10.02 37.37
CA GLU A 38 5.02 10.33 37.55
C GLU A 38 5.91 9.19 37.02
N THR A 39 5.48 7.93 37.17
CA THR A 39 6.21 6.75 36.65
C THR A 39 6.08 6.59 35.13
N ILE A 40 4.92 6.95 34.53
CA ILE A 40 4.67 6.82 33.09
C ILE A 40 4.13 8.15 32.50
N PRO A 41 5.03 9.06 32.05
CA PRO A 41 4.62 10.33 31.45
C PRO A 41 3.79 10.14 30.17
N GLY A 42 2.51 10.53 30.22
CA GLY A 42 1.59 10.53 29.07
C GLY A 42 0.34 9.66 29.22
N LEU A 43 0.18 8.91 30.31
CA LEU A 43 -1.04 8.15 30.56
C LEU A 43 -2.23 9.12 30.81
N THR A 44 -3.22 9.10 29.93
CA THR A 44 -4.35 10.06 29.89
C THR A 44 -5.73 9.42 29.71
N GLN A 45 -5.80 8.09 29.67
CA GLN A 45 -7.01 7.31 29.40
C GLN A 45 -7.30 6.32 30.55
N SER A 46 -8.58 6.15 30.89
CA SER A 46 -9.04 5.17 31.88
C SER A 46 -9.18 3.75 31.29
N PRO A 47 -9.28 2.69 32.12
CA PRO A 47 -9.56 1.33 31.64
C PRO A 47 -10.78 1.26 30.71
N GLU A 48 -11.90 1.88 31.11
CA GLU A 48 -13.13 1.95 30.32
C GLU A 48 -12.93 2.64 28.96
N GLN A 49 -12.11 3.70 28.87
CA GLN A 49 -11.76 4.36 27.60
C GLN A 49 -10.88 3.47 26.71
N LEU A 50 -9.89 2.78 27.30
CA LEU A 50 -9.02 1.85 26.57
C LEU A 50 -9.81 0.68 25.96
N ILE A 51 -10.92 0.26 26.58
CA ILE A 51 -11.82 -0.77 26.07
C ILE A 51 -12.75 -0.21 24.98
N GLN A 52 -13.25 1.02 25.14
CA GLN A 52 -14.05 1.70 24.10
C GLN A 52 -13.23 1.99 22.83
N GLU A 53 -11.91 2.18 22.95
CA GLU A 53 -10.97 2.35 21.84
C GLU A 53 -10.34 1.02 21.36
N ALA A 54 -10.71 -0.13 21.92
CA ALA A 54 -10.10 -1.42 21.58
C ALA A 54 -10.63 -1.98 20.24
N ASP A 55 -9.70 -2.16 19.31
CA ASP A 55 -9.90 -2.91 18.06
C ASP A 55 -10.35 -4.36 18.38
N ARG A 56 -11.26 -4.92 17.57
CA ARG A 56 -11.69 -6.33 17.72
C ARG A 56 -10.48 -7.27 17.64
N GLY A 57 -10.10 -7.89 18.76
CA GLY A 57 -8.93 -8.76 18.87
C GLY A 57 -7.63 -8.07 19.29
N ASP A 58 -7.63 -6.79 19.69
CA ASP A 58 -6.50 -6.15 20.38
C ASP A 58 -6.47 -6.58 21.86
N PHE A 59 -6.30 -7.90 22.09
CA PHE A 59 -6.23 -8.50 23.43
C PHE A 59 -5.11 -7.90 24.29
N LEU A 60 -4.08 -7.31 23.67
CA LEU A 60 -3.01 -6.59 24.36
C LEU A 60 -3.53 -5.30 25.03
N THR A 61 -4.49 -4.60 24.42
CA THR A 61 -5.16 -3.44 25.03
C THR A 61 -6.12 -3.89 26.13
N LEU A 62 -6.88 -4.96 25.89
CA LEU A 62 -7.83 -5.48 26.86
C LEU A 62 -7.10 -5.97 28.13
N GLY A 63 -6.04 -6.77 27.97
CA GLY A 63 -5.19 -7.20 29.08
C GLY A 63 -4.50 -6.03 29.80
N TYR A 64 -4.18 -4.94 29.10
CA TYR A 64 -3.65 -3.72 29.72
C TYR A 64 -4.72 -2.93 30.49
N ALA A 65 -5.94 -2.82 29.97
CA ALA A 65 -7.07 -2.21 30.65
C ALA A 65 -7.45 -2.98 31.92
N VAL A 66 -7.51 -4.31 31.85
CA VAL A 66 -7.69 -5.19 33.02
C VAL A 66 -6.55 -5.02 34.01
N MET A 67 -5.29 -4.98 33.56
CA MET A 67 -4.14 -4.76 34.44
C MET A 67 -4.21 -3.40 35.17
N LEU A 68 -4.68 -2.34 34.52
CA LEU A 68 -4.93 -1.04 35.15
C LEU A 68 -6.11 -1.10 36.13
N GLU A 69 -7.22 -1.75 35.79
CA GLU A 69 -8.36 -1.92 36.71
C GLU A 69 -7.93 -2.66 37.99
N CYS A 70 -7.20 -3.77 37.86
CA CYS A 70 -6.59 -4.51 38.98
C CYS A 70 -5.53 -3.69 39.75
N SER A 71 -4.94 -2.65 39.15
CA SER A 71 -4.00 -1.75 39.83
C SER A 71 -4.71 -0.64 40.63
N TYR A 72 -5.86 -0.15 40.15
CA TYR A 72 -6.69 0.81 40.89
C TYR A 72 -7.53 0.12 41.98
N GLY A 73 -8.04 -1.08 41.70
CA GLY A 73 -8.95 -1.87 42.54
C GLY A 73 -8.28 -2.62 43.68
N GLY A 74 -7.59 -1.93 44.58
CA GLY A 74 -7.06 -2.53 45.81
C GLY A 74 -8.18 -3.19 46.65
N VAL A 75 -8.14 -4.53 46.76
CA VAL A 75 -9.11 -5.44 47.43
C VAL A 75 -10.39 -4.82 48.00
N GLY A 76 -11.34 -4.52 47.11
CA GLY A 76 -12.77 -4.35 47.45
C GLY A 76 -13.40 -3.03 47.02
N PHE A 77 -14.40 -3.12 46.14
CA PHE A 77 -15.44 -2.12 45.89
C PHE A 77 -15.03 -0.75 45.28
N ALA A 78 -14.47 -0.78 44.07
CA ALA A 78 -14.97 0.04 42.96
C ALA A 78 -14.45 -0.50 41.62
N SER A 79 -15.33 -0.82 40.67
CA SER A 79 -14.91 -0.92 39.26
C SER A 79 -14.89 0.48 38.65
N THR A 80 -13.86 0.79 37.87
CA THR A 80 -13.93 1.90 36.89
C THR A 80 -14.56 1.43 35.59
N LEU A 81 -14.58 0.12 35.35
CA LEU A 81 -15.33 -0.53 34.27
C LEU A 81 -16.83 -0.48 34.49
N SER A 82 -17.56 -0.34 33.38
CA SER A 82 -19.01 -0.55 33.33
C SER A 82 -19.35 -2.04 33.54
N GLU A 83 -20.52 -2.34 34.13
CA GLU A 83 -20.98 -3.71 34.42
C GLU A 83 -20.91 -4.63 33.19
N LYS A 84 -21.24 -4.11 32.01
CA LYS A 84 -21.04 -4.79 30.72
C LYS A 84 -19.59 -5.23 30.52
N ASN A 85 -18.63 -4.33 30.70
CA ASN A 85 -17.22 -4.58 30.44
C ASN A 85 -16.59 -5.45 31.53
N SER A 86 -17.05 -5.36 32.78
CA SER A 86 -16.68 -6.29 33.86
C SER A 86 -17.16 -7.72 33.58
N VAL A 87 -18.35 -7.91 33.02
CA VAL A 87 -18.82 -9.25 32.60
C VAL A 87 -18.12 -9.74 31.33
N LEU A 88 -17.84 -8.85 30.38
CA LEU A 88 -17.20 -9.19 29.11
C LEU A 88 -15.70 -9.55 29.25
N LEU A 89 -15.01 -9.06 30.28
CA LEU A 89 -13.58 -9.28 30.48
C LEU A 89 -13.24 -10.31 31.57
N ASP A 90 -14.27 -10.90 32.20
CA ASP A 90 -14.19 -12.13 33.02
C ASP A 90 -14.11 -13.32 32.06
N VAL A 91 -12.93 -13.50 31.45
CA VAL A 91 -12.67 -14.38 30.31
C VAL A 91 -12.32 -15.81 30.72
N ASP A 92 -12.01 -16.04 32.00
CA ASP A 92 -12.00 -17.39 32.58
C ASP A 92 -13.34 -17.79 33.23
N HIS A 93 -14.30 -16.85 33.31
CA HIS A 93 -15.63 -16.99 33.89
C HIS A 93 -15.63 -17.39 35.37
N SER A 94 -14.62 -16.97 36.12
CA SER A 94 -14.52 -17.15 37.58
C SER A 94 -15.52 -16.31 38.36
N GLY A 95 -16.11 -15.27 37.75
CA GLY A 95 -16.99 -14.31 38.41
C GLY A 95 -16.25 -13.11 39.01
N ALA A 96 -14.96 -12.94 38.70
CA ALA A 96 -14.14 -11.82 39.17
C ALA A 96 -13.00 -11.51 38.18
N ILE A 97 -12.87 -10.24 37.81
CA ILE A 97 -11.71 -9.74 37.04
C ILE A 97 -10.44 -9.90 37.89
N ASP A 98 -9.49 -10.76 37.48
CA ASP A 98 -8.19 -10.90 38.14
C ASP A 98 -6.99 -11.08 37.19
N SER A 99 -5.85 -11.46 37.75
CA SER A 99 -4.64 -11.88 37.03
C SER A 99 -4.86 -12.97 35.97
N ALA A 100 -5.80 -13.89 36.16
CA ALA A 100 -6.10 -14.97 35.22
C ALA A 100 -6.53 -14.42 33.85
N ASP A 101 -7.42 -13.43 33.82
CA ASP A 101 -7.89 -12.75 32.61
C ASP A 101 -6.75 -12.06 31.86
N ILE A 102 -5.87 -11.38 32.60
CA ILE A 102 -4.68 -10.73 32.03
C ILE A 102 -3.82 -11.78 31.31
N PHE A 103 -3.53 -12.91 31.97
CA PHE A 103 -2.73 -13.98 31.38
C PHE A 103 -3.41 -14.63 30.18
N LEU A 104 -4.73 -14.81 30.19
CA LEU A 104 -5.48 -15.43 29.08
C LEU A 104 -5.55 -14.50 27.86
N LEU A 105 -5.85 -13.22 28.06
CA LEU A 105 -5.82 -12.18 27.01
C LEU A 105 -4.42 -12.03 26.41
N MET A 106 -3.38 -11.99 27.25
CA MET A 106 -1.98 -11.97 26.78
C MET A 106 -1.59 -13.25 26.04
N TYR A 107 -2.05 -14.41 26.50
CA TYR A 107 -1.83 -15.69 25.83
C TYR A 107 -2.47 -15.71 24.43
N TRP A 108 -3.72 -15.26 24.28
CA TRP A 108 -4.39 -15.17 22.98
C TRP A 108 -3.69 -14.17 22.04
N CYS A 109 -3.17 -13.06 22.56
CA CYS A 109 -2.34 -12.14 21.77
C CYS A 109 -1.06 -12.81 21.28
N ALA A 110 -0.34 -13.52 22.17
CA ALA A 110 0.90 -14.20 21.83
C ALA A 110 0.68 -15.38 20.86
N TYR A 111 -0.40 -16.15 21.05
CA TYR A 111 -0.79 -17.26 20.19
C TYR A 111 -1.15 -16.77 18.78
N PHE A 112 -1.93 -15.70 18.67
CA PHE A 112 -2.23 -15.09 17.36
C PHE A 112 -0.96 -14.57 16.66
N GLY A 113 -0.07 -13.90 17.41
CA GLY A 113 1.22 -13.44 16.87
C GLY A 113 2.16 -14.57 16.41
N ALA A 114 2.13 -15.73 17.09
CA ALA A 114 2.98 -16.87 16.76
C ALA A 114 2.43 -17.77 15.65
N TYR A 115 1.10 -17.88 15.52
CA TYR A 115 0.45 -18.87 14.64
C TYR A 115 -0.47 -18.27 13.56
N GLY A 116 -0.72 -16.96 13.57
CA GLY A 116 -1.59 -16.28 12.60
C GLY A 116 -3.08 -16.63 12.70
N LYS A 117 -3.49 -17.25 13.81
CA LYS A 117 -4.86 -17.70 14.08
C LYS A 117 -5.20 -17.60 15.57
N HIS A 118 -6.48 -17.54 15.89
CA HIS A 118 -6.98 -17.59 17.26
C HIS A 118 -7.09 -19.04 17.76
N THR A 119 -7.27 -19.22 19.08
CA THR A 119 -7.75 -20.48 19.67
C THR A 119 -9.28 -20.53 19.67
N ASP A 120 -9.89 -21.67 19.98
CA ASP A 120 -11.35 -21.79 19.96
C ASP A 120 -12.01 -20.97 21.09
N GLU A 121 -11.34 -20.85 22.24
CA GLU A 121 -11.77 -20.01 23.37
C GLU A 121 -11.68 -18.52 23.01
N ALA A 122 -10.59 -18.10 22.36
CA ALA A 122 -10.44 -16.74 21.84
C ALA A 122 -11.50 -16.41 20.77
N LEU A 123 -11.93 -17.40 19.97
CA LEU A 123 -13.02 -17.22 19.00
C LEU A 123 -14.40 -17.13 19.67
N ALA A 124 -14.63 -17.82 20.79
CA ALA A 124 -15.85 -17.69 21.59
C ALA A 124 -15.95 -16.31 22.23
N PHE A 125 -14.89 -15.86 22.94
CA PHE A 125 -14.79 -14.50 23.47
C PHE A 125 -15.03 -13.44 22.38
N LEU A 126 -14.48 -13.61 21.17
CA LEU A 126 -14.67 -12.66 20.08
C LEU A 126 -16.12 -12.61 19.55
N GLN A 127 -16.90 -13.69 19.68
CA GLN A 127 -18.33 -13.68 19.38
C GLN A 127 -19.14 -12.94 20.45
N GLU A 128 -18.78 -13.13 21.72
CA GLU A 128 -19.38 -12.40 22.85
C GLU A 128 -19.04 -10.90 22.79
N TRP A 129 -17.81 -10.55 22.43
CA TRP A 129 -17.39 -9.18 22.14
C TRP A 129 -18.19 -8.55 21.00
N ASP A 130 -18.40 -9.25 19.89
CA ASP A 130 -19.21 -8.73 18.77
C ASP A 130 -20.68 -8.54 19.18
N ALA A 131 -21.25 -9.47 19.97
CA ALA A 131 -22.60 -9.37 20.48
C ALA A 131 -22.77 -8.21 21.47
N ALA A 132 -21.87 -8.08 22.45
CA ALA A 132 -21.89 -7.04 23.47
C ALA A 132 -21.63 -5.62 22.90
N ASN A 133 -20.98 -5.51 21.76
CA ASN A 133 -20.70 -4.24 21.07
C ASN A 133 -21.63 -3.97 19.86
N GLY A 134 -22.59 -4.85 19.57
CA GLY A 134 -23.63 -4.60 18.56
C GLY A 134 -23.25 -4.94 17.11
N ASN A 135 -22.12 -5.60 16.87
CA ASN A 135 -21.67 -6.07 15.54
C ASN A 135 -22.42 -7.34 15.08
N GLY A 136 -23.69 -7.52 15.49
CA GLY A 136 -24.44 -8.76 15.38
C GLY A 136 -24.88 -9.11 13.96
N ASN A 137 -24.02 -9.77 13.18
CA ASN A 137 -24.40 -10.49 11.97
C ASN A 137 -25.22 -11.75 12.32
N THR A 138 -26.51 -11.57 12.62
CA THR A 138 -27.46 -12.69 12.73
C THR A 138 -27.96 -13.09 11.35
N GLU A 139 -27.43 -14.20 10.83
CA GLU A 139 -27.73 -14.72 9.48
C GLU A 139 -29.15 -15.35 9.41
N ALA A 140 -30.18 -14.50 9.34
CA ALA A 140 -31.57 -14.92 9.21
C ALA A 140 -31.98 -15.07 7.73
N THR A 141 -32.03 -16.30 7.23
CA THR A 141 -32.40 -16.59 5.84
C THR A 141 -33.91 -16.54 5.61
N GLN A 142 -34.42 -15.63 4.78
CA GLN A 142 -35.79 -15.68 4.26
C GLN A 142 -35.86 -15.26 2.78
N PRO A 143 -36.41 -16.10 1.86
CA PRO A 143 -36.46 -15.79 0.44
C PRO A 143 -37.59 -14.82 0.11
N THR A 144 -37.27 -13.72 -0.59
CA THR A 144 -38.26 -12.80 -1.16
C THR A 144 -38.05 -12.69 -2.66
N THR A 145 -39.10 -12.95 -3.45
CA THR A 145 -39.09 -12.85 -4.92
C THR A 145 -39.73 -11.56 -5.42
N VAL A 146 -39.04 -10.86 -6.32
CA VAL A 146 -39.53 -9.63 -6.98
C VAL A 146 -39.19 -9.73 -8.48
N PRO A 147 -40.10 -9.38 -9.41
CA PRO A 147 -39.97 -9.75 -10.83
C PRO A 147 -39.04 -8.83 -11.63
N VAL A 148 -38.43 -9.38 -12.67
CA VAL A 148 -37.64 -8.63 -13.67
C VAL A 148 -38.57 -7.91 -14.65
N ALA A 149 -38.40 -6.60 -14.80
CA ALA A 149 -39.04 -5.82 -15.87
C ALA A 149 -38.18 -5.83 -17.14
N THR A 150 -38.78 -6.13 -18.29
CA THR A 150 -38.09 -6.14 -19.58
C THR A 150 -37.92 -4.72 -20.13
N ALA A 151 -36.67 -4.29 -20.33
CA ALA A 151 -36.35 -3.09 -21.11
C ALA A 151 -35.83 -3.49 -22.50
N THR A 152 -36.44 -2.94 -23.55
CA THR A 152 -36.01 -3.17 -24.95
C THR A 152 -35.23 -1.97 -25.45
N THR A 153 -33.94 -2.16 -25.75
CA THR A 153 -33.08 -1.12 -26.35
C THR A 153 -32.85 -1.44 -27.82
N THR A 154 -33.36 -0.60 -28.71
CA THR A 154 -33.11 -0.70 -30.16
C THR A 154 -31.79 -0.02 -30.51
N LEU A 155 -30.88 -0.73 -31.18
CA LEU A 155 -29.69 -0.15 -31.79
C LEU A 155 -29.93 0.09 -33.28
N THR A 156 -29.48 1.26 -33.76
CA THR A 156 -29.58 1.65 -35.18
C THR A 156 -28.17 1.89 -35.70
N GLU A 157 -27.61 0.94 -36.46
CA GLU A 157 -26.31 1.14 -37.10
C GLU A 157 -26.47 1.96 -38.39
N THR A 158 -25.57 2.93 -38.61
CA THR A 158 -25.52 3.74 -39.83
C THR A 158 -24.13 3.63 -40.45
N THR A 159 -23.98 2.76 -41.45
CA THR A 159 -22.69 2.45 -42.07
C THR A 159 -22.38 3.41 -43.21
N THR A 160 -21.65 4.49 -42.93
CA THR A 160 -21.17 5.42 -43.98
C THR A 160 -19.89 4.89 -44.62
N ALA A 161 -19.99 4.42 -45.87
CA ALA A 161 -18.82 4.03 -46.66
C ALA A 161 -18.11 5.26 -47.25
N ILE A 162 -16.81 5.41 -46.97
CA ILE A 162 -15.97 6.48 -47.52
C ILE A 162 -15.13 5.91 -48.66
N LEU A 163 -15.30 6.41 -49.89
CA LEU A 163 -14.41 6.05 -51.00
C LEU A 163 -13.08 6.78 -50.84
N SER A 164 -11.96 6.07 -50.99
CA SER A 164 -10.64 6.66 -51.19
C SER A 164 -10.15 6.38 -52.60
N THR A 165 -9.93 7.43 -53.38
CA THR A 165 -9.44 7.36 -54.77
C THR A 165 -8.04 7.97 -54.85
N PHE A 166 -7.03 7.14 -55.12
CA PHE A 166 -5.66 7.61 -55.34
C PHE A 166 -5.49 8.20 -56.76
N PRO A 167 -4.85 9.37 -56.93
CA PRO A 167 -4.40 9.88 -58.23
C PRO A 167 -3.11 9.17 -58.69
N PRO A 168 -2.81 9.14 -60.01
CA PRO A 168 -1.63 8.49 -60.55
C PRO A 168 -0.35 9.33 -60.41
N VAL A 169 0.81 8.65 -60.44
CA VAL A 169 2.15 9.25 -60.42
C VAL A 169 2.65 9.53 -61.85
N PRO A 170 3.27 10.70 -62.14
CA PRO A 170 3.90 10.97 -63.42
C PRO A 170 5.44 10.77 -63.42
N GLU A 171 5.93 10.06 -64.44
CA GLU A 171 7.28 10.21 -65.01
C GLU A 171 7.30 11.43 -65.98
N THR A 172 8.41 12.06 -66.39
CA THR A 172 9.85 12.01 -66.04
C THR A 172 10.48 13.35 -66.49
N ALA A 173 11.58 13.79 -65.86
CA ALA A 173 12.56 14.70 -66.48
C ALA A 173 13.89 14.72 -65.71
N THR A 174 15.00 14.78 -66.43
CA THR A 174 16.38 14.95 -65.90
C THR A 174 16.89 16.37 -66.09
N ASP A 175 17.69 16.88 -65.16
CA ASP A 175 19.02 17.41 -65.52
C ASP A 175 20.00 17.37 -64.31
N SER A 176 21.20 17.96 -64.46
CA SER A 176 22.44 17.42 -63.92
C SER A 176 23.38 18.46 -63.28
N SER A 177 24.06 18.12 -62.18
CA SER A 177 25.42 18.63 -61.90
C SER A 177 26.18 17.87 -60.79
N THR A 178 27.40 17.42 -61.13
CA THR A 178 28.62 17.21 -60.32
C THR A 178 28.68 17.79 -58.90
N SER A 179 29.36 17.21 -57.89
CA SER A 179 30.12 15.94 -57.72
C SER A 179 30.34 15.72 -56.19
N SER A 180 31.30 15.03 -55.54
CA SER A 180 32.57 14.26 -55.78
C SER A 180 33.01 13.70 -54.39
N ALA A 181 33.83 12.67 -54.16
CA ALA A 181 34.47 11.59 -54.95
C ALA A 181 35.04 10.51 -53.95
N SER A 182 35.96 9.63 -54.40
CA SER A 182 36.65 8.55 -53.62
C SER A 182 35.76 7.36 -53.19
N ALA A 183 35.84 6.15 -53.78
CA ALA A 183 36.92 5.13 -53.80
C ALA A 183 36.94 4.26 -52.51
N GLU A 184 37.17 2.93 -52.52
CA GLU A 184 37.82 2.06 -53.53
C GLU A 184 37.43 0.55 -53.42
N SER A 185 37.45 -0.22 -54.53
CA SER A 185 37.58 -1.71 -54.61
C SER A 185 36.46 -2.64 -54.02
N LYS A 186 36.16 -3.86 -54.54
CA LYS A 186 36.60 -4.60 -55.76
C LYS A 186 35.69 -5.82 -56.11
N THR A 187 35.62 -6.17 -57.41
CA THR A 187 35.30 -7.51 -58.01
C THR A 187 33.88 -8.12 -57.98
N THR A 188 33.63 -8.99 -58.98
CA THR A 188 32.36 -9.56 -59.51
C THR A 188 32.62 -11.04 -59.94
N PRO A 189 31.78 -11.80 -60.73
CA PRO A 189 30.42 -11.58 -61.28
C PRO A 189 29.45 -12.81 -61.23
N ALA A 190 28.31 -12.68 -61.96
CA ALA A 190 27.46 -13.73 -62.56
C ALA A 190 26.52 -14.54 -61.62
N GLU A 191 25.40 -15.14 -62.07
CA GLU A 191 24.65 -15.15 -63.35
C GLU A 191 23.21 -14.60 -63.12
N SER A 192 22.46 -14.00 -64.06
CA SER A 192 21.93 -14.42 -65.38
C SER A 192 20.86 -15.53 -65.34
N MET A 193 19.60 -15.15 -65.60
CA MET A 193 18.78 -15.68 -66.72
C MET A 193 17.42 -14.96 -66.74
N ALA A 194 16.98 -14.54 -67.92
CA ALA A 194 15.64 -13.96 -68.15
C ALA A 194 14.83 -14.86 -69.08
N VAL A 195 13.51 -14.92 -68.91
CA VAL A 195 12.58 -15.59 -69.83
C VAL A 195 11.45 -14.63 -70.18
N THR A 196 11.12 -14.59 -71.48
CA THR A 196 10.31 -13.53 -72.10
C THR A 196 8.99 -14.10 -72.63
N SER A 197 7.95 -13.25 -72.75
CA SER A 197 6.81 -13.38 -73.70
C SER A 197 5.81 -14.55 -73.49
N LEU A 198 4.54 -14.55 -73.94
CA LEU A 198 3.57 -13.53 -74.45
C LEU A 198 2.12 -14.15 -74.21
N PRO A 199 0.97 -13.58 -74.67
CA PRO A 199 -0.30 -13.73 -73.95
C PRO A 199 -1.37 -14.66 -74.57
N ALA A 200 -2.37 -15.00 -73.74
CA ALA A 200 -3.75 -15.30 -74.15
C ALA A 200 -4.68 -14.76 -73.05
N SER A 201 -5.60 -13.83 -73.33
CA SER A 201 -6.88 -13.95 -74.08
C SER A 201 -8.05 -14.38 -73.19
N SER A 202 -9.20 -13.71 -73.37
CA SER A 202 -10.33 -13.71 -72.43
C SER A 202 -11.38 -14.79 -72.74
N THR A 203 -11.92 -15.44 -71.70
CA THR A 203 -13.21 -16.17 -71.81
C THR A 203 -14.10 -15.83 -70.61
N THR A 204 -15.35 -15.42 -70.86
CA THR A 204 -16.32 -15.08 -69.81
C THR A 204 -17.32 -16.22 -69.63
N THR A 205 -17.39 -16.83 -68.43
CA THR A 205 -18.41 -17.82 -68.08
C THR A 205 -19.28 -17.35 -66.93
N LYS A 206 -20.57 -17.15 -67.20
CA LYS A 206 -21.54 -16.54 -66.26
C LYS A 206 -22.29 -17.61 -65.46
N ALA A 207 -21.69 -18.09 -64.38
CA ALA A 207 -22.35 -19.03 -63.47
C ALA A 207 -23.34 -18.32 -62.53
N THR A 208 -24.61 -18.74 -62.52
CA THR A 208 -25.66 -18.20 -61.63
C THR A 208 -26.07 -19.27 -60.62
N THR A 209 -25.47 -19.25 -59.43
CA THR A 209 -25.79 -20.17 -58.33
C THR A 209 -26.72 -19.51 -57.31
N LYS A 210 -27.94 -20.04 -57.19
CA LYS A 210 -28.96 -19.57 -56.25
C LYS A 210 -28.80 -20.27 -54.90
N ALA A 211 -28.12 -19.62 -53.95
CA ALA A 211 -27.97 -20.14 -52.60
C ALA A 211 -29.30 -20.06 -51.82
N THR A 212 -29.75 -21.20 -51.28
CA THR A 212 -30.87 -21.27 -50.33
C THR A 212 -30.31 -21.68 -48.97
N THR A 213 -30.28 -20.75 -48.01
CA THR A 213 -29.71 -21.00 -46.68
C THR A 213 -30.80 -21.48 -45.72
N THR A 214 -30.82 -22.77 -45.43
CA THR A 214 -31.64 -23.34 -44.37
C THR A 214 -30.97 -23.13 -43.02
N LEU A 215 -31.57 -22.35 -42.12
CA LEU A 215 -31.07 -22.15 -40.76
C LEU A 215 -31.51 -23.31 -39.86
N LEU A 216 -30.56 -24.13 -39.44
CA LEU A 216 -30.71 -25.06 -38.32
C LEU A 216 -30.19 -24.39 -37.04
N ALA A 217 -31.10 -24.10 -36.10
CA ALA A 217 -30.76 -23.48 -34.83
C ALA A 217 -30.29 -24.53 -33.81
N THR A 218 -28.98 -24.78 -33.75
CA THR A 218 -28.37 -25.59 -32.68
C THR A 218 -28.14 -24.70 -31.46
N THR A 219 -28.97 -24.85 -30.42
CA THR A 219 -28.82 -24.12 -29.16
C THR A 219 -27.63 -24.66 -28.35
N ALA A 220 -26.49 -23.97 -28.43
CA ALA A 220 -25.41 -24.13 -27.46
C ALA A 220 -25.85 -23.57 -26.11
N ALA A 221 -25.65 -24.33 -25.02
CA ALA A 221 -25.91 -23.84 -23.67
C ALA A 221 -24.86 -22.76 -23.29
N PRO A 222 -25.26 -21.65 -22.64
CA PRO A 222 -24.31 -20.64 -22.20
C PRO A 222 -23.43 -21.19 -21.08
N ALA A 223 -22.11 -21.07 -21.23
CA ALA A 223 -21.16 -21.40 -20.17
C ALA A 223 -21.14 -20.27 -19.12
N THR A 224 -21.75 -20.51 -17.96
CA THR A 224 -21.77 -19.54 -16.85
C THR A 224 -20.39 -19.47 -16.18
N THR A 225 -19.55 -18.53 -16.61
CA THR A 225 -18.36 -18.14 -15.84
C THR A 225 -18.79 -17.29 -14.65
N THR A 226 -18.94 -17.91 -13.48
CA THR A 226 -19.25 -17.21 -12.23
C THR A 226 -18.07 -16.36 -11.77
N VAL A 227 -18.05 -15.08 -12.15
CA VAL A 227 -17.16 -14.08 -11.55
C VAL A 227 -17.80 -13.60 -10.25
N THR A 228 -17.34 -14.16 -9.12
CA THR A 228 -17.80 -13.75 -7.78
C THR A 228 -17.19 -12.40 -7.39
N THR A 229 -17.73 -11.31 -7.93
CA THR A 229 -17.41 -9.95 -7.47
C THR A 229 -18.15 -9.68 -6.17
N THR A 230 -17.55 -10.07 -5.03
CA THR A 230 -18.06 -9.72 -3.71
C THR A 230 -17.93 -8.21 -3.47
N GLN A 231 -18.99 -7.45 -3.72
CA GLN A 231 -19.09 -6.07 -3.23
C GLN A 231 -19.41 -6.10 -1.73
N THR A 232 -18.36 -6.12 -0.90
CA THR A 232 -18.49 -5.86 0.53
C THR A 232 -18.81 -4.37 0.73
N ALA A 233 -19.90 -4.05 1.43
CA ALA A 233 -20.41 -2.68 1.55
C ALA A 233 -19.66 -1.83 2.60
N THR A 234 -18.36 -1.61 2.42
CA THR A 234 -17.56 -0.59 3.10
C THR A 234 -16.60 0.07 2.11
N GLY A 235 -16.11 1.28 2.42
CA GLY A 235 -15.19 2.04 1.54
C GLY A 235 -13.75 1.49 1.45
N ALA A 236 -13.56 0.18 1.65
CA ALA A 236 -12.26 -0.46 1.71
C ALA A 236 -11.73 -0.82 0.32
N TRP A 237 -10.42 -0.63 0.10
CA TRP A 237 -9.71 -1.07 -1.09
C TRP A 237 -9.64 -2.60 -1.15
N ALA A 238 -9.88 -3.15 -2.33
CA ALA A 238 -9.87 -4.60 -2.57
C ALA A 238 -8.49 -5.20 -2.27
N GLN A 239 -8.46 -6.31 -1.51
CA GLN A 239 -7.21 -6.99 -1.19
C GLN A 239 -6.63 -7.73 -2.40
N LYS A 240 -5.31 -7.66 -2.56
CA LYS A 240 -4.52 -8.32 -3.59
C LYS A 240 -3.21 -8.82 -2.99
N ASP A 241 -2.62 -9.87 -3.59
CA ASP A 241 -1.28 -10.35 -3.25
C ASP A 241 -0.19 -9.29 -3.48
N SER A 242 -0.41 -8.42 -4.46
CA SER A 242 0.35 -7.18 -4.64
C SER A 242 -0.46 -6.13 -5.42
N TYR A 243 -0.08 -4.87 -5.23
CA TYR A 243 -0.56 -3.71 -5.98
C TYR A 243 0.55 -3.23 -6.90
N ARG A 244 0.22 -2.77 -8.10
CA ARG A 244 1.21 -2.18 -9.03
C ARG A 244 1.28 -0.68 -8.85
N GLY A 245 2.48 -0.11 -8.92
CA GLY A 245 2.67 1.33 -8.84
C GLY A 245 3.91 1.81 -9.58
N ILE A 246 4.17 3.09 -9.40
CA ILE A 246 5.31 3.84 -9.92
C ILE A 246 5.76 4.84 -8.87
N ASP A 247 7.00 5.30 -8.95
CA ASP A 247 7.39 6.58 -8.36
C ASP A 247 7.76 7.61 -9.44
N VAL A 248 7.53 8.89 -9.13
CA VAL A 248 7.68 9.98 -10.10
C VAL A 248 8.14 11.28 -9.47
N SER A 249 8.79 12.09 -10.28
CA SER A 249 9.24 13.43 -9.92
C SER A 249 9.22 14.37 -11.13
N LYS A 250 9.81 15.57 -11.04
CA LYS A 250 10.01 16.49 -12.18
C LYS A 250 10.63 15.85 -13.44
N TYR A 251 11.33 14.72 -13.30
CA TYR A 251 12.02 14.05 -14.42
C TYR A 251 11.04 13.33 -15.37
N GLN A 252 9.89 12.88 -14.89
CA GLN A 252 8.82 12.32 -15.72
C GLN A 252 7.91 13.40 -16.34
N GLY A 253 8.03 14.66 -15.91
CA GLY A 253 7.35 15.81 -16.50
C GLY A 253 5.82 15.76 -16.37
N ASN A 254 5.12 16.09 -17.46
CA ASN A 254 3.65 16.06 -17.52
C ASN A 254 3.14 14.62 -17.69
N VAL A 255 2.70 14.03 -16.59
CA VAL A 255 2.08 12.68 -16.55
C VAL A 255 0.58 12.76 -16.84
N ASP A 256 0.09 11.94 -17.78
CA ASP A 256 -1.35 11.64 -17.93
C ASP A 256 -1.74 10.55 -16.93
N TRP A 257 -2.27 10.99 -15.79
CA TRP A 257 -2.67 10.13 -14.69
C TRP A 257 -3.87 9.22 -15.01
N ASN A 258 -4.72 9.57 -15.99
CA ASN A 258 -5.80 8.69 -16.42
C ASN A 258 -5.25 7.52 -17.24
N ALA A 259 -4.28 7.78 -18.13
CA ALA A 259 -3.56 6.73 -18.85
C ALA A 259 -2.73 5.84 -17.89
N VAL A 260 -2.09 6.43 -16.86
CA VAL A 260 -1.41 5.68 -15.80
C VAL A 260 -2.37 4.76 -15.04
N LYS A 261 -3.58 5.24 -14.70
CA LYS A 261 -4.61 4.40 -14.06
C LYS A 261 -5.09 3.29 -14.99
N ALA A 262 -5.37 3.61 -16.26
CA ALA A 262 -5.80 2.65 -17.28
C ALA A 262 -4.74 1.58 -17.59
N ALA A 263 -3.45 1.90 -17.44
CA ALA A 263 -2.35 0.94 -17.50
C ALA A 263 -2.25 -0.01 -16.28
N GLY A 264 -3.22 0.05 -15.36
CA GLY A 264 -3.36 -0.85 -14.23
C GLY A 264 -2.42 -0.55 -13.06
N ASN A 265 -2.13 0.74 -12.82
CA ASN A 265 -1.42 1.18 -11.62
C ASN A 265 -2.45 1.54 -10.52
N ASP A 266 -2.25 0.96 -9.33
CA ASP A 266 -3.08 1.19 -8.16
C ASP A 266 -2.65 2.45 -7.41
N PHE A 267 -1.34 2.67 -7.30
CA PHE A 267 -0.72 3.72 -6.49
C PHE A 267 0.44 4.43 -7.19
N ALA A 268 0.88 5.56 -6.63
CA ALA A 268 2.16 6.18 -6.93
C ALA A 268 2.79 6.85 -5.70
N ILE A 269 4.12 6.87 -5.62
CA ILE A 269 4.87 7.66 -4.64
C ILE A 269 5.47 8.88 -5.36
N ILE A 270 5.11 10.09 -4.94
CA ILE A 270 5.42 11.32 -5.69
C ILE A 270 6.45 12.14 -4.92
N ARG A 271 7.56 12.55 -5.54
CA ARG A 271 8.57 13.36 -4.85
C ARG A 271 7.97 14.70 -4.39
N ALA A 272 8.02 14.96 -3.09
CA ALA A 272 7.64 16.25 -2.50
C ALA A 272 8.76 17.28 -2.61
N GLY A 273 10.02 16.84 -2.51
CA GLY A 273 11.21 17.67 -2.65
C GLY A 273 12.48 16.91 -2.24
N TYR A 274 13.52 17.66 -1.92
CA TYR A 274 14.83 17.12 -1.56
C TYR A 274 15.62 18.10 -0.68
N GLY A 275 16.57 17.62 0.12
CA GLY A 275 17.45 18.50 0.89
C GLY A 275 16.73 19.26 2.02
N LYS A 276 17.23 20.48 2.33
CA LYS A 276 16.95 21.18 3.60
C LYS A 276 16.32 22.58 3.48
N TYR A 277 15.84 22.96 2.30
CA TYR A 277 15.18 24.25 2.06
C TYR A 277 13.86 24.07 1.31
N ALA A 278 12.81 24.84 1.66
CA ALA A 278 11.51 24.77 0.99
C ALA A 278 11.55 25.14 -0.51
N SER A 279 12.58 25.85 -0.96
CA SER A 279 12.86 26.11 -2.39
C SER A 279 13.29 24.87 -3.18
N GLN A 280 13.51 23.74 -2.51
CA GLN A 280 13.83 22.43 -3.10
C GLN A 280 12.60 21.51 -3.21
N LYS A 281 11.38 22.05 -2.98
CA LYS A 281 10.12 21.40 -3.35
C LYS A 281 10.16 20.98 -4.82
N ASP A 282 9.68 19.78 -5.14
CA ASP A 282 9.61 19.35 -6.54
C ASP A 282 8.50 20.15 -7.27
N PRO A 283 8.82 20.82 -8.40
CA PRO A 283 7.86 21.71 -9.06
C PRO A 283 6.64 20.98 -9.64
N TYR A 284 6.68 19.66 -9.80
CA TYR A 284 5.53 18.87 -10.26
C TYR A 284 4.69 18.28 -9.12
N PHE A 285 5.11 18.40 -7.85
CA PHE A 285 4.44 17.74 -6.71
C PHE A 285 2.93 18.04 -6.63
N GLU A 286 2.55 19.32 -6.65
CA GLU A 286 1.13 19.74 -6.50
C GLU A 286 0.27 19.42 -7.72
N GLN A 287 0.88 19.23 -8.90
CA GLN A 287 0.20 18.82 -10.12
C GLN A 287 -0.02 17.31 -10.09
N ASN A 288 1.03 16.55 -9.76
CA ASN A 288 0.98 15.10 -9.70
C ASN A 288 0.06 14.61 -8.57
N MET A 289 0.20 15.11 -7.33
CA MET A 289 -0.69 14.74 -6.21
C MET A 289 -2.17 14.96 -6.53
N ARG A 290 -2.49 16.08 -7.19
CA ARG A 290 -3.86 16.46 -7.57
C ARG A 290 -4.41 15.56 -8.68
N ASN A 291 -3.63 15.37 -9.73
CA ASN A 291 -4.07 14.65 -10.93
C ASN A 291 -4.09 13.13 -10.70
N ALA A 292 -3.15 12.59 -9.92
CA ALA A 292 -3.12 11.19 -9.50
C ALA A 292 -4.36 10.83 -8.67
N LYS A 293 -4.67 11.61 -7.62
CA LYS A 293 -5.90 11.42 -6.82
C LYS A 293 -7.17 11.57 -7.67
N ALA A 294 -7.23 12.57 -8.56
CA ALA A 294 -8.37 12.76 -9.46
C ALA A 294 -8.58 11.58 -10.43
N ALA A 295 -7.51 10.90 -10.84
CA ALA A 295 -7.57 9.65 -11.62
C ALA A 295 -7.78 8.38 -10.77
N GLY A 296 -7.96 8.49 -9.46
CA GLY A 296 -8.14 7.35 -8.55
C GLY A 296 -6.86 6.53 -8.30
N VAL A 297 -5.68 7.13 -8.46
CA VAL A 297 -4.39 6.55 -8.08
C VAL A 297 -4.10 6.90 -6.61
N ALA A 298 -3.89 5.89 -5.77
CA ALA A 298 -3.54 6.08 -4.35
C ALA A 298 -2.17 6.77 -4.24
N CYS A 299 -2.04 7.79 -3.39
CA CYS A 299 -0.83 8.62 -3.35
C CYS A 299 -0.06 8.48 -2.04
N GLY A 300 1.24 8.27 -2.16
CA GLY A 300 2.26 8.53 -1.13
C GLY A 300 3.21 9.63 -1.61
N ALA A 301 4.16 10.04 -0.78
CA ALA A 301 5.17 11.00 -1.20
C ALA A 301 6.54 10.76 -0.55
N TYR A 302 7.61 11.10 -1.27
CA TYR A 302 9.00 10.91 -0.80
C TYR A 302 9.81 12.20 -0.73
N TRP A 303 10.83 12.19 0.13
CA TRP A 303 11.80 13.27 0.28
C TRP A 303 13.23 12.74 0.20
N TYR A 304 13.96 13.15 -0.85
CA TYR A 304 15.34 12.74 -1.10
C TYR A 304 16.29 13.45 -0.11
N SER A 305 16.97 12.68 0.74
CA SER A 305 17.80 13.20 1.81
C SER A 305 19.24 13.48 1.39
N TYR A 306 19.73 14.68 1.67
CA TYR A 306 21.15 15.04 1.58
C TYR A 306 21.80 15.17 2.97
N ALA A 307 21.10 14.78 4.03
CA ALA A 307 21.62 14.86 5.38
C ALA A 307 22.84 13.95 5.58
N VAL A 308 23.91 14.53 6.15
CA VAL A 308 25.08 13.80 6.67
C VAL A 308 25.20 13.92 8.19
N THR A 309 24.20 14.54 8.84
CA THR A 309 24.08 14.65 10.29
C THR A 309 22.60 14.52 10.73
N PRO A 310 22.32 14.02 11.95
CA PRO A 310 20.97 13.99 12.51
C PRO A 310 20.29 15.38 12.61
N ALA A 311 21.09 16.45 12.78
CA ALA A 311 20.59 17.82 12.84
C ALA A 311 20.08 18.30 11.47
N GLU A 312 20.78 17.96 10.38
CA GLU A 312 20.28 18.18 9.02
C GLU A 312 19.07 17.31 8.74
N ALA A 313 19.12 16.02 9.09
CA ALA A 313 18.00 15.07 8.89
C ALA A 313 16.69 15.60 9.50
N LYS A 314 16.77 16.16 10.71
CA LYS A 314 15.64 16.88 11.32
C LYS A 314 15.19 18.12 10.52
N GLN A 315 16.12 18.95 10.04
CA GLN A 315 15.77 20.10 9.19
C GLN A 315 15.08 19.66 7.88
N GLU A 316 15.53 18.58 7.25
CA GLU A 316 14.91 18.03 6.05
C GLU A 316 13.49 17.53 6.34
N ALA A 317 13.28 16.82 7.46
CA ALA A 317 11.96 16.37 7.90
C ALA A 317 11.00 17.52 8.27
N GLU A 318 11.49 18.59 8.94
CA GLU A 318 10.69 19.81 9.19
C GLU A 318 10.21 20.46 7.88
N VAL A 319 11.10 20.55 6.88
CA VAL A 319 10.72 21.08 5.55
C VAL A 319 9.72 20.13 4.87
N PHE A 320 9.99 18.83 4.82
CA PHE A 320 9.10 17.83 4.22
C PHE A 320 7.69 17.92 4.80
N ALA A 321 7.58 17.91 6.13
CA ALA A 321 6.32 18.07 6.85
C ALA A 321 5.57 19.36 6.48
N SER A 322 6.28 20.48 6.28
CA SER A 322 5.67 21.75 5.84
C SER A 322 5.15 21.71 4.39
N ILE A 323 5.76 20.90 3.52
CA ILE A 323 5.35 20.72 2.11
C ILE A 323 4.13 19.81 1.98
N VAL A 324 3.99 18.82 2.85
CA VAL A 324 2.88 17.84 2.83
C VAL A 324 1.73 18.18 3.78
N GLN A 325 1.82 19.29 4.52
CA GLN A 325 0.76 19.74 5.43
C GLN A 325 -0.56 19.98 4.68
N GLY A 326 -1.65 19.41 5.21
CA GLY A 326 -2.99 19.54 4.62
C GLY A 326 -3.29 18.57 3.46
N TYR A 327 -2.35 17.71 3.08
CA TYR A 327 -2.61 16.59 2.17
C TYR A 327 -2.99 15.33 2.94
N GLN A 328 -3.91 14.55 2.36
CA GLN A 328 -4.15 13.15 2.76
C GLN A 328 -3.29 12.21 1.90
N PHE A 329 -2.73 11.14 2.46
CA PHE A 329 -1.97 10.14 1.71
C PHE A 329 -2.47 8.72 1.99
N GLU A 330 -2.91 8.02 0.94
CA GLU A 330 -3.35 6.62 1.02
C GLU A 330 -2.14 5.66 1.16
N TYR A 331 -0.94 6.13 0.86
CA TYR A 331 0.33 5.41 1.01
C TYR A 331 1.26 6.14 2.00
N PRO A 332 2.36 5.51 2.44
CA PRO A 332 3.29 6.14 3.36
C PRO A 332 3.88 7.45 2.82
N LEU A 333 4.30 8.30 3.75
CA LEU A 333 5.36 9.26 3.47
C LEU A 333 6.69 8.50 3.57
N VAL A 334 7.71 8.94 2.82
CA VAL A 334 8.95 8.17 2.64
C VAL A 334 10.19 9.05 2.87
N LEU A 335 11.08 8.59 3.74
CA LEU A 335 12.49 9.00 3.73
C LEU A 335 13.20 8.23 2.63
N ASP A 336 13.73 8.94 1.64
CA ASP A 336 14.58 8.41 0.60
C ASP A 336 16.05 8.75 0.94
N ILE A 337 16.87 7.71 1.17
CA ILE A 337 18.25 7.84 1.63
C ILE A 337 19.19 6.93 0.84
N GLU A 338 19.75 7.47 -0.25
CA GLU A 338 20.65 6.74 -1.16
C GLU A 338 21.86 7.56 -1.65
N ASP A 339 22.10 8.76 -1.10
CA ASP A 339 23.14 9.65 -1.63
C ASP A 339 24.57 9.14 -1.36
N SER A 340 25.43 9.38 -2.35
CA SER A 340 26.85 8.97 -2.34
C SER A 340 27.70 9.56 -1.20
N THR A 341 27.23 10.59 -0.49
CA THR A 341 27.88 11.10 0.71
C THR A 341 27.58 10.26 1.95
N GLN A 342 26.38 9.67 2.06
CA GLN A 342 25.97 8.84 3.20
C GLN A 342 26.74 7.52 3.23
N THR A 343 27.17 6.98 2.08
CA THR A 343 28.03 5.78 2.00
C THR A 343 29.45 5.98 2.55
N LYS A 344 29.82 7.21 2.96
CA LYS A 344 31.09 7.54 3.61
C LYS A 344 30.97 7.63 5.14
N LEU A 345 29.75 7.52 5.65
CA LEU A 345 29.43 7.56 7.07
C LEU A 345 29.43 6.15 7.66
N SER A 346 29.57 6.06 8.98
CA SER A 346 29.47 4.79 9.71
C SER A 346 28.02 4.31 9.82
N LYS A 347 27.82 3.02 10.11
CA LYS A 347 26.48 2.43 10.25
C LYS A 347 25.67 3.07 11.37
N GLU A 348 26.34 3.50 12.43
CA GLU A 348 25.79 4.26 13.55
C GLU A 348 25.27 5.63 13.07
N GLN A 349 26.06 6.34 12.26
CA GLN A 349 25.73 7.67 11.77
C GLN A 349 24.52 7.66 10.80
N VAL A 350 24.50 6.74 9.83
CA VAL A 350 23.38 6.59 8.89
C VAL A 350 22.11 6.17 9.63
N SER A 351 22.22 5.26 10.60
CA SER A 351 21.08 4.86 11.44
C SER A 351 20.52 6.03 12.26
N ALA A 352 21.38 6.87 12.84
CA ALA A 352 20.97 8.07 13.58
C ALA A 352 20.38 9.18 12.69
N ILE A 353 20.79 9.28 11.42
CA ILE A 353 20.17 10.15 10.41
C ILE A 353 18.74 9.68 10.13
N ILE A 354 18.55 8.38 9.87
CA ILE A 354 17.23 7.78 9.61
C ILE A 354 16.30 8.01 10.79
N GLN A 355 16.74 7.69 12.02
CA GLN A 355 15.95 7.90 13.23
C GLN A 355 15.56 9.38 13.40
N ALA A 356 16.51 10.32 13.32
CA ALA A 356 16.20 11.74 13.53
C ALA A 356 15.23 12.33 12.49
N PHE A 357 15.25 11.84 11.25
CA PHE A 357 14.26 12.21 10.23
C PHE A 357 12.90 11.59 10.54
N CYS A 358 12.85 10.27 10.74
CA CYS A 358 11.61 9.52 10.97
C CYS A 358 10.91 9.92 12.27
N ASP A 359 11.63 10.06 13.39
CA ASP A 359 11.10 10.55 14.66
C ASP A 359 10.48 11.95 14.51
N THR A 360 11.11 12.81 13.70
CA THR A 360 10.59 14.15 13.41
C THR A 360 9.28 14.09 12.61
N MET A 361 9.14 13.15 11.67
CA MET A 361 7.89 12.93 10.93
C MET A 361 6.80 12.27 11.80
N GLU A 362 7.12 11.23 12.55
CA GLU A 362 6.18 10.57 13.49
C GLU A 362 5.68 11.56 14.56
N SER A 363 6.54 12.46 15.06
CA SER A 363 6.16 13.51 16.02
C SER A 363 5.12 14.51 15.51
N LYS A 364 4.86 14.53 14.19
CA LYS A 364 3.87 15.38 13.53
C LYS A 364 2.63 14.61 13.07
N GLY A 365 2.50 13.34 13.48
CA GLY A 365 1.37 12.47 13.14
C GLY A 365 1.49 11.75 11.80
N TYR A 366 2.65 11.80 11.14
CA TYR A 366 2.86 11.15 9.85
C TYR A 366 3.37 9.72 9.99
N TYR A 367 2.74 8.80 9.26
CA TYR A 367 3.24 7.45 9.02
C TYR A 367 4.35 7.51 7.97
N ILE A 368 5.58 7.28 8.43
CA ILE A 368 6.82 7.31 7.64
C ILE A 368 7.29 5.88 7.29
N SER A 369 7.96 5.75 6.16
CA SER A 369 8.60 4.52 5.69
C SER A 369 9.98 4.83 5.11
N LEU A 370 10.84 3.82 4.99
CA LEU A 370 12.22 3.98 4.54
C LEU A 370 12.41 3.43 3.13
N TYR A 371 12.94 4.25 2.22
CA TYR A 371 13.42 3.84 0.91
C TYR A 371 14.95 3.87 0.84
N SER A 372 15.52 2.80 0.26
CA SER A 372 16.86 2.79 -0.33
C SER A 372 17.07 1.51 -1.14
N TYR A 373 18.17 1.44 -1.89
CA TYR A 373 18.57 0.21 -2.58
C TYR A 373 19.09 -0.86 -1.60
N ALA A 374 18.82 -2.14 -1.90
CA ALA A 374 19.02 -3.25 -0.95
C ALA A 374 20.44 -3.34 -0.37
N SER A 375 21.46 -3.04 -1.19
CA SER A 375 22.86 -3.02 -0.73
C SER A 375 23.12 -1.90 0.29
N PHE A 376 22.49 -0.73 0.15
CA PHE A 376 22.60 0.36 1.12
C PHE A 376 22.05 -0.06 2.48
N LEU A 377 20.81 -0.58 2.50
CA LEU A 377 20.14 -1.00 3.73
C LEU A 377 20.97 -2.07 4.47
N ASN A 378 21.40 -3.12 3.76
CA ASN A 378 22.24 -4.19 4.32
C ASN A 378 23.58 -3.65 4.88
N SER A 379 24.28 -2.80 4.12
CA SER A 379 25.65 -2.37 4.44
C SER A 379 25.73 -1.22 5.44
N TYR A 380 24.81 -0.24 5.39
CA TYR A 380 24.94 1.03 6.12
C TYR A 380 23.88 1.26 7.20
N VAL A 381 22.84 0.43 7.32
CA VAL A 381 21.80 0.61 8.37
C VAL A 381 21.85 -0.53 9.40
N TYR A 382 21.58 -0.24 10.67
CA TYR A 382 21.40 -1.28 11.69
C TYR A 382 20.07 -2.02 11.54
N GLN A 383 20.09 -3.34 11.73
CA GLN A 383 18.88 -4.16 11.60
C GLN A 383 17.76 -3.71 12.55
N SER A 384 18.08 -3.24 13.77
CA SER A 384 17.08 -2.68 14.70
C SER A 384 16.28 -1.54 14.08
N VAL A 385 16.97 -0.54 13.51
CA VAL A 385 16.33 0.60 12.82
C VAL A 385 15.57 0.15 11.57
N LEU A 386 16.02 -0.92 10.90
CA LEU A 386 15.28 -1.52 9.80
C LEU A 386 14.01 -2.26 10.27
N GLU A 387 13.94 -2.78 11.50
CA GLU A 387 12.74 -3.44 12.02
C GLU A 387 11.61 -2.45 12.36
N ASP A 388 11.95 -1.26 12.87
CA ASP A 388 10.99 -0.23 13.30
C ASP A 388 10.06 0.25 12.16
N TYR A 389 10.60 0.39 10.95
CA TYR A 389 9.92 0.99 9.80
C TYR A 389 9.42 -0.04 8.78
N ASP A 390 8.38 0.34 8.03
CA ASP A 390 8.06 -0.31 6.77
C ASP A 390 9.04 0.13 5.68
N ILE A 391 9.43 -0.82 4.83
CA ILE A 391 10.56 -0.68 3.92
C ILE A 391 10.07 -0.71 2.47
N TRP A 392 10.58 0.22 1.67
CA TRP A 392 10.50 0.22 0.21
C TRP A 392 11.91 -0.03 -0.33
N VAL A 393 12.16 -1.24 -0.85
CA VAL A 393 13.51 -1.64 -1.25
C VAL A 393 13.69 -1.56 -2.77
N ALA A 394 14.74 -0.91 -3.26
CA ALA A 394 15.12 -1.01 -4.67
C ALA A 394 16.05 -2.21 -4.91
N HIS A 395 15.68 -3.08 -5.85
CA HIS A 395 16.53 -4.19 -6.32
C HIS A 395 16.05 -4.67 -7.70
N PHE A 396 16.75 -4.29 -8.77
CA PHE A 396 16.30 -4.56 -10.14
C PHE A 396 16.79 -5.91 -10.67
N GLY A 397 16.06 -6.47 -11.65
CA GLY A 397 16.50 -7.66 -12.40
C GLY A 397 16.54 -8.98 -11.62
N VAL A 398 15.97 -9.03 -10.41
CA VAL A 398 15.90 -10.21 -9.55
C VAL A 398 14.45 -10.69 -9.38
N SER A 399 14.27 -11.96 -9.01
CA SER A 399 12.94 -12.51 -8.66
C SER A 399 12.48 -12.12 -7.24
N ARG A 400 13.40 -11.70 -6.37
CA ARG A 400 13.14 -11.17 -5.03
C ARG A 400 14.33 -10.32 -4.57
N PRO A 401 14.14 -9.17 -3.91
CA PRO A 401 15.22 -8.42 -3.26
C PRO A 401 16.10 -9.28 -2.33
N SER A 402 17.41 -9.15 -2.48
CA SER A 402 18.38 -9.69 -1.51
C SER A 402 18.56 -8.68 -0.35
N TYR A 403 17.69 -8.78 0.64
CA TYR A 403 17.57 -7.83 1.75
C TYR A 403 17.54 -8.56 3.10
N SER A 404 18.10 -7.95 4.15
CA SER A 404 18.32 -8.59 5.45
C SER A 404 17.05 -8.76 6.30
N LYS A 405 16.09 -7.83 6.22
CA LYS A 405 14.76 -7.99 6.85
C LYS A 405 13.95 -9.01 6.06
N THR A 406 13.24 -9.89 6.77
CA THR A 406 12.42 -10.96 6.16
C THR A 406 11.22 -10.46 5.36
N SER A 407 10.85 -9.18 5.52
CA SER A 407 9.74 -8.53 4.84
C SER A 407 10.06 -7.08 4.47
N TYR A 408 9.38 -6.60 3.42
CA TYR A 408 9.39 -5.23 2.94
C TYR A 408 7.96 -4.91 2.46
N GLY A 409 7.52 -3.67 2.64
CA GLY A 409 6.17 -3.25 2.27
C GLY A 409 6.03 -2.89 0.80
N MET A 410 7.11 -2.43 0.16
CA MET A 410 7.18 -2.12 -1.27
C MET A 410 8.52 -2.55 -1.89
N TRP A 411 8.54 -2.77 -3.20
CA TRP A 411 9.73 -3.15 -3.98
C TRP A 411 9.75 -2.41 -5.31
N GLN A 412 10.75 -1.54 -5.49
CA GLN A 412 11.08 -0.94 -6.78
C GLN A 412 11.89 -1.95 -7.59
N TYR A 413 11.30 -2.48 -8.66
CA TYR A 413 11.80 -3.65 -9.40
C TYR A 413 12.41 -3.31 -10.76
N SER A 414 12.24 -2.07 -11.23
CA SER A 414 12.88 -1.53 -12.43
C SER A 414 12.91 0.00 -12.39
N SER A 415 13.97 0.62 -12.93
CA SER A 415 14.07 2.05 -13.27
C SER A 415 14.05 2.33 -14.77
N THR A 416 13.69 1.31 -15.57
CA THR A 416 13.61 1.36 -17.04
C THR A 416 12.24 0.91 -17.55
N GLY A 417 11.20 1.09 -16.71
CA GLY A 417 9.83 0.79 -17.06
C GLY A 417 9.24 1.74 -18.10
N SER A 418 8.11 1.32 -18.68
CA SER A 418 7.30 2.16 -19.56
C SER A 418 5.83 1.97 -19.19
N VAL A 419 5.13 3.10 -19.00
CA VAL A 419 3.72 3.15 -18.58
C VAL A 419 3.00 4.16 -19.47
N SER A 420 1.79 3.81 -19.92
CA SER A 420 0.99 4.73 -20.73
C SER A 420 0.69 6.02 -19.95
N GLY A 421 0.87 7.17 -20.61
CA GLY A 421 0.77 8.49 -19.97
C GLY A 421 2.09 9.06 -19.45
N ILE A 422 3.21 8.34 -19.54
CA ILE A 422 4.54 8.83 -19.17
C ILE A 422 5.48 8.74 -20.38
N SER A 423 6.30 9.77 -20.59
CA SER A 423 7.28 9.82 -21.68
C SER A 423 8.67 9.41 -21.19
N GLY A 424 9.26 8.41 -21.84
CA GLY A 424 10.57 7.86 -21.45
C GLY A 424 10.46 6.78 -20.36
N ASN A 425 11.49 6.68 -19.54
CA ASN A 425 11.56 5.70 -18.45
C ASN A 425 10.73 6.15 -17.24
N VAL A 426 10.13 5.18 -16.57
CA VAL A 426 9.57 5.35 -15.22
C VAL A 426 9.94 4.17 -14.35
N ASP A 427 10.13 4.46 -13.07
CA ASP A 427 10.40 3.50 -12.01
C ASP A 427 9.11 2.70 -11.70
N LEU A 428 9.25 1.39 -11.48
CA LEU A 428 8.12 0.46 -11.34
C LEU A 428 8.14 -0.27 -10.00
N ASP A 429 6.97 -0.33 -9.35
CA ASP A 429 6.82 -0.83 -8.00
C ASP A 429 5.78 -1.94 -7.87
N TYR A 430 6.06 -2.84 -6.92
CA TYR A 430 5.04 -3.62 -6.23
C TYR A 430 4.88 -3.12 -4.79
N SER A 431 3.64 -3.04 -4.33
CA SER A 431 3.33 -2.96 -2.90
C SER A 431 2.70 -4.26 -2.42
N TYR A 432 3.12 -4.72 -1.24
CA TYR A 432 2.68 -5.97 -0.60
C TYR A 432 1.75 -5.72 0.59
N LYS A 433 1.35 -4.46 0.81
CA LYS A 433 0.43 -4.05 1.87
C LYS A 433 -0.67 -3.19 1.28
N CYS A 434 -1.90 -3.40 1.73
CA CYS A 434 -2.99 -2.50 1.40
C CYS A 434 -2.90 -1.22 2.24
N TYR A 435 -1.89 -0.39 1.98
CA TYR A 435 -1.72 0.87 2.70
C TYR A 435 -2.97 1.76 2.73
N PRO A 436 -3.81 1.87 1.68
CA PRO A 436 -5.02 2.68 1.76
C PRO A 436 -5.96 2.23 2.89
N ASN A 437 -6.09 0.92 3.12
CA ASN A 437 -6.88 0.38 4.22
C ASN A 437 -6.17 0.53 5.57
N LEU A 438 -4.83 0.49 5.62
CA LEU A 438 -4.07 0.75 6.84
C LEU A 438 -4.18 2.23 7.26
N MET A 439 -4.08 3.17 6.32
CA MET A 439 -4.20 4.61 6.61
C MET A 439 -5.63 4.95 7.04
N THR A 440 -6.63 4.44 6.32
CA THR A 440 -8.05 4.64 6.66
C THR A 440 -8.42 4.00 8.00
N LYS A 441 -7.96 2.77 8.29
CA LYS A 441 -8.29 2.07 9.54
C LYS A 441 -7.66 2.75 10.77
N TYR A 442 -6.44 3.26 10.64
CA TYR A 442 -5.66 3.74 11.79
C TYR A 442 -5.57 5.27 11.88
N HIS A 443 -6.37 6.01 11.10
CA HIS A 443 -6.40 7.48 11.05
C HIS A 443 -5.00 8.10 10.89
N LEU A 444 -4.31 7.65 9.84
CA LEU A 444 -2.93 8.02 9.53
C LEU A 444 -2.87 8.91 8.30
N ASN A 445 -1.84 9.77 8.21
CA ASN A 445 -1.58 10.61 7.05
C ASN A 445 -2.80 11.43 6.60
N GLY A 446 -3.59 11.92 7.55
CA GLY A 446 -4.74 12.81 7.33
C GLY A 446 -6.11 12.14 7.15
N PHE A 447 -6.19 10.81 7.28
CA PHE A 447 -7.46 10.06 7.37
C PHE A 447 -8.00 9.99 8.80
#